data_AF-A0A170Z2K5-F1
#
_entry.id   AF-A0A170Z2K5-F1
#
_cell.length_a   1.000
_cell.length_b   1.000
_cell.length_c   1.000
_cell.angle_alpha   90.00
_cell.angle_beta   90.00
_cell.angle_gamma   90.00
#
_symmetry.space_group_name_H-M   'P 1'
#
loop_
_entity.id
_entity.type
_entity.pdbx_description
1 polymer ?
#
loop_
_entity_poly.entity_id
_entity_poly.type
_entity_poly.pdbx_seq_one_letter_code
_entity_poly.pdbx_strand_id
1 'polypeptide(L)'
;MHRTMKILYVFAIEKMKEVGISPNDKVICFGQLLGMCDYITFPLGQAGYSVYKYIPYGPVDEVLPYLSRRVQENRSVLNKL
;
A
#
# COMPACT_ATOMS: atom_id res chain seq x y z
N MET A 1 0.37 -1.10 12.48
CA MET A 1 0.36 -1.23 11.01
C MET A 1 -0.46 -0.13 10.33
N HIS A 2 -1.77 -0.02 10.57
CA HIS A 2 -2.66 0.97 9.95
C HIS A 2 -2.23 2.44 10.18
N ARG A 3 -1.84 2.81 11.42
CA ARG A 3 -1.33 4.17 11.73
C ARG A 3 0.02 4.47 11.06
N THR A 4 0.96 3.54 11.10
CA THR A 4 2.32 3.71 10.55
C THR A 4 2.29 3.91 9.04
N MET A 5 1.46 3.16 8.32
CA MET A 5 1.36 3.28 6.86
C MET A 5 0.77 4.62 6.44
N LYS A 6 -0.23 5.13 7.18
CA LYS A 6 -0.78 6.47 6.95
C LYS A 6 0.29 7.56 7.13
N ILE A 7 1.12 7.46 8.17
CA ILE A 7 2.20 8.42 8.43
C ILE A 7 3.19 8.45 7.27
N LEU A 8 3.61 7.27 6.78
CA LEU A 8 4.55 7.18 5.66
C LEU A 8 4.01 7.83 4.38
N TYR A 9 2.73 7.61 4.06
CA TYR A 9 2.12 8.20 2.86
C TYR A 9 1.97 9.72 2.99
N VAL A 10 1.59 10.22 4.15
CA VAL A 10 1.51 11.66 4.40
C VAL A 10 2.89 12.30 4.28
N PHE A 11 3.91 11.71 4.90
CA PHE A 11 5.29 12.19 4.81
C PHE A 11 5.80 12.25 3.37
N ALA A 12 5.54 11.20 2.58
CA ALA A 12 5.92 11.19 1.18
C ALA A 12 5.21 12.29 0.37
N ILE A 13 3.91 12.51 0.62
CA ILE A 13 3.15 13.60 -0.02
C ILE A 13 3.71 14.97 0.36
N GLU A 14 4.08 15.18 1.63
CA GLU A 14 4.71 16.43 2.08
C GLU A 14 6.04 16.66 1.36
N LYS A 15 6.89 15.64 1.24
CA LYS A 15 8.13 15.73 0.47
C LYS A 15 7.92 15.98 -1.01
N MET A 16 6.90 15.38 -1.62
CA MET A 16 6.53 15.69 -3.01
C MET A 16 6.21 17.18 -3.16
N LYS A 17 5.44 17.75 -2.24
CA LYS A 17 5.10 19.19 -2.25
C LYS A 17 6.32 20.09 -2.06
N GLU A 18 7.21 19.75 -1.13
CA GLU A 18 8.44 20.52 -0.89
C GLU A 18 9.36 20.58 -2.12
N VAL A 19 9.42 19.48 -2.89
CA VAL A 19 10.27 19.36 -4.08
C VAL A 19 9.53 19.80 -5.36
N GLY A 20 8.25 20.18 -5.26
CA GLY A 20 7.44 20.66 -6.39
C GLY A 20 6.98 19.55 -7.35
N ILE A 21 6.91 18.30 -6.89
CA ILE A 21 6.42 17.17 -7.70
C ILE A 21 4.89 17.11 -7.62
N SER A 22 4.25 17.24 -8.77
CA SER A 22 2.80 17.11 -8.92
C SER A 22 2.38 15.63 -8.96
N PRO A 23 1.20 15.26 -8.44
CA PRO A 23 0.63 13.93 -8.64
C PRO A 23 0.47 13.55 -10.12
N ASN A 24 0.36 14.56 -11.00
CA ASN A 24 0.19 14.38 -12.44
C ASN A 24 1.49 14.05 -13.17
N ASP A 25 2.65 14.27 -12.53
CA ASP A 25 3.95 13.93 -13.11
C ASP A 25 4.15 12.41 -13.18
N LYS A 26 3.36 11.65 -12.39
CA LYS A 26 3.38 10.17 -12.30
C LYS A 26 4.77 9.57 -12.03
N VAL A 27 5.72 10.35 -11.52
CA VAL A 27 7.08 9.91 -11.18
C VAL A 27 7.16 9.15 -9.85
N ILE A 28 6.18 9.34 -8.96
CA ILE A 28 6.09 8.63 -7.68
C ILE A 28 4.80 7.80 -7.63
N CYS A 29 4.96 6.54 -7.23
CA CYS A 29 3.89 5.55 -7.15
C CYS A 29 3.80 4.96 -5.75
N PHE A 30 2.59 4.91 -5.20
CA PHE A 30 2.30 4.32 -3.91
C PHE A 30 1.87 2.86 -4.07
N GLY A 31 2.71 1.95 -3.57
CA GLY A 31 2.45 0.51 -3.62
C GLY A 31 1.81 0.00 -2.34
N GLN A 32 0.79 -0.84 -2.49
CA GLN A 32 0.17 -1.53 -1.36
C GLN A 32 -0.27 -2.95 -1.72
N LEU A 33 -0.15 -3.90 -0.78
CA LEU A 33 -0.72 -5.23 -0.98
C LEU A 33 -2.25 -5.14 -1.11
N LEU A 34 -2.81 -5.90 -2.03
CA LEU A 34 -4.27 -6.02 -2.17
C LEU A 34 -4.90 -6.61 -0.90
N GLY A 35 -6.04 -6.07 -0.49
CA GLY A 35 -6.78 -6.52 0.69
C GLY A 35 -6.26 -5.97 2.01
N MET A 36 -5.23 -5.12 1.99
CA MET A 36 -4.80 -4.37 3.16
C MET A 36 -5.19 -2.91 3.00
N CYS A 37 -5.67 -2.25 4.07
CA CYS A 37 -5.84 -0.80 4.23
C CYS A 37 -6.35 -0.03 2.99
N ASP A 38 -7.30 -0.57 2.25
CA ASP A 38 -7.76 0.03 0.98
C ASP A 38 -8.37 1.43 1.17
N TYR A 39 -8.93 1.70 2.35
CA TYR A 39 -9.45 3.01 2.76
C TYR A 39 -8.40 4.14 2.73
N ILE A 40 -7.10 3.83 2.72
CA ILE A 40 -6.02 4.82 2.56
C ILE A 40 -5.75 5.07 1.07
N THR A 41 -5.64 4.01 0.28
CA THR A 41 -5.25 4.07 -1.13
C THR A 41 -6.33 4.59 -2.06
N PHE A 42 -7.60 4.37 -1.74
CA PHE A 42 -8.72 4.83 -2.57
C PHE A 42 -8.77 6.38 -2.66
N PRO A 43 -8.77 7.13 -1.53
CA PRO A 43 -8.69 8.59 -1.58
C PRO A 43 -7.44 9.10 -2.28
N LEU A 44 -6.31 8.39 -2.14
CA LEU A 44 -5.04 8.76 -2.73
C LEU A 44 -5.09 8.69 -4.27
N GLY A 45 -5.69 7.61 -4.81
CA GLY A 45 -5.96 7.48 -6.24
C GLY A 45 -6.95 8.54 -6.76
N GLN A 46 -8.01 8.83 -6.00
CA GLN A 46 -8.97 9.90 -6.34
C GLN A 46 -8.32 11.29 -6.36
N ALA A 47 -7.34 11.53 -5.49
CA ALA A 47 -6.55 12.77 -5.46
C ALA A 47 -5.49 12.86 -6.59
N GLY A 48 -5.49 11.91 -7.53
CA GLY A 48 -4.64 11.94 -8.73
C GLY A 48 -3.25 11.31 -8.56
N TYR A 49 -2.90 10.83 -7.36
CA TYR A 49 -1.63 10.14 -7.13
C TYR A 49 -1.62 8.77 -7.82
N SER A 50 -0.44 8.35 -8.27
CA SER A 50 -0.27 7.01 -8.85
C SER A 50 -0.26 5.97 -7.72
N VAL A 51 -1.21 5.04 -7.76
CA VAL A 51 -1.35 3.98 -6.75
C VAL A 51 -1.43 2.63 -7.45
N TYR A 52 -0.65 1.65 -6.98
CA TYR A 52 -0.70 0.29 -7.50
C TYR A 52 -0.96 -0.72 -6.39
N LYS A 53 -1.68 -1.78 -6.76
CA LYS A 53 -1.98 -2.90 -5.88
C LYS A 53 -1.10 -4.08 -6.24
N TYR A 54 -0.27 -4.50 -5.30
CA TYR A 54 0.57 -5.68 -5.44
C TYR A 54 -0.26 -6.92 -5.15
N ILE A 55 -0.36 -7.80 -6.16
CA ILE A 55 -1.17 -9.01 -6.14
C ILE A 55 -0.29 -10.16 -6.61
N PRO A 56 -0.06 -11.19 -5.79
CA PRO A 56 0.49 -12.44 -6.29
C PRO A 56 -0.54 -13.13 -7.18
N TYR A 57 -0.14 -13.57 -8.37
CA TYR A 57 -0.99 -14.34 -9.28
C TYR A 57 -0.26 -15.60 -9.74
N GLY A 58 -1.00 -16.69 -9.94
CA GLY A 58 -0.45 -17.98 -10.33
C GLY A 58 -1.29 -19.16 -9.83
N PRO A 59 -0.88 -20.41 -10.14
CA PRO A 59 -1.47 -21.61 -9.57
C PRO A 59 -1.49 -21.55 -8.04
N VAL A 60 -2.52 -22.15 -7.44
CA VAL A 60 -2.76 -22.10 -5.98
C VAL A 60 -1.53 -22.57 -5.18
N ASP A 61 -0.88 -23.64 -5.63
CA ASP A 61 0.28 -24.22 -4.97
C ASP A 61 1.50 -23.29 -4.93
N GLU A 62 1.64 -22.40 -5.92
CA GLU A 62 2.75 -21.43 -6.00
C GLU A 62 2.50 -20.19 -5.14
N VAL A 63 1.23 -19.76 -5.01
CA VAL A 63 0.86 -18.56 -4.25
C VAL A 63 0.65 -18.81 -2.76
N LEU A 64 0.31 -20.05 -2.37
CA LEU A 64 0.10 -20.48 -0.98
C LEU A 64 1.28 -20.13 -0.06
N PRO A 65 2.55 -20.44 -0.42
CA PRO A 65 3.71 -20.07 0.40
C PRO A 65 3.85 -18.56 0.61
N TYR A 66 3.51 -17.73 -0.40
CA TYR A 66 3.54 -16.28 -0.27
C TYR A 66 2.45 -15.79 0.70
N LEU A 67 1.22 -16.28 0.56
CA LEU A 67 0.10 -15.89 1.42
C LEU A 67 0.35 -16.27 2.89
N SER A 68 0.88 -17.47 3.14
CA SER A 68 1.25 -17.93 4.49
C SER A 68 2.27 -17.00 5.16
N ARG A 69 3.33 -16.59 4.45
CA ARG A 69 4.31 -15.62 4.97
C ARG A 69 3.66 -14.28 5.31
N ARG A 70 2.76 -13.79 4.46
CA ARG A 70 2.03 -12.54 4.73
C ARG A 70 1.13 -12.63 5.95
N VAL A 71 0.47 -13.77 6.15
CA VAL A 71 -0.33 -14.03 7.35
C VAL A 71 0.55 -14.03 8.60
N GLN A 72 1.74 -14.64 8.55
CA GLN A 72 2.67 -14.66 9.68
C GLN A 72 3.23 -13.27 10.03
N GLU A 73 3.64 -12.50 9.02
CA GLU A 73 4.14 -11.12 9.23
C GLU A 73 3.04 -10.20 9.77
N ASN A 74 1.81 -10.35 9.26
CA ASN A 74 0.66 -9.58 9.69
C ASN A 74 -0.08 -10.22 10.88
N ARG A 75 0.48 -11.25 11.52
CA ARG A 75 -0.18 -12.01 12.61
C ARG A 75 -0.51 -11.13 13.81
N SER A 76 0.31 -10.10 14.07
CA SER A 76 0.04 -9.08 15.11
C SER A 76 -1.21 -8.23 14.85
N VAL A 77 -1.66 -8.15 13.59
CA VAL A 77 -2.90 -7.48 13.19
C VAL A 77 -4.11 -8.41 13.33
N LEU A 78 -3.93 -9.71 13.06
CA LEU A 78 -4.96 -10.74 13.21
C LEU A 78 -5.30 -11.05 14.68
N ASN A 79 -4.32 -10.97 15.59
CA ASN A 79 -4.54 -11.16 17.04
C ASN A 79 -5.31 -10.02 17.72
N LYS A 80 -5.72 -8.98 16.98
CA LYS A 80 -6.52 -7.85 17.48
C LYS A 80 -7.98 -7.89 17.02
N LEU A 81 -8.40 -8.99 16.40
CA LEU A 81 -9.80 -9.39 16.24
C LEU A 81 -10.20 -10.24 17.45
#